data_AF-J6Z160-F1
#
_entry.id   AF-J6Z160-F1
#
_cell.length_a   1.000
_cell.length_b   1.000
_cell.length_c   1.000
_cell.angle_alpha   90.00
_cell.angle_beta   90.00
_cell.angle_gamma   90.00
#
_symmetry.space_group_name_H-M   'P 1'
#
loop_
_entity.id
_entity.type
_entity.pdbx_description
1 polymer ?
#
loop_
_entity_poly.entity_id
_entity_poly.type
_entity_poly.pdbx_seq_one_letter_code
_entity_poly.pdbx_strand_id
1 'polypeptide(L)'
;MENETDVIYIHPQKRIVSQKRKYFYLGFTGVFFLFIGLLSNTPTDNWSGLLTILTSPSNLLTDYFALGGFGSAFINVGILTLLSVLLAYRHKVILNGPLFASILTVTGFSFFGKNFYNSISII
;
A
#
# COMPACT_ATOMS: atom_id res chain seq x y z
N MET A 1 -38.15 -9.12 -44.78
CA MET A 1 -37.07 -8.12 -44.84
C MET A 1 -36.75 -7.80 -43.39
N GLU A 2 -35.94 -8.65 -42.76
CA GLU A 2 -35.47 -8.49 -41.38
C GLU A 2 -34.26 -7.55 -41.43
N ASN A 3 -34.25 -6.49 -40.63
CA ASN A 3 -33.25 -5.42 -40.72
C ASN A 3 -31.98 -5.83 -39.95
N GLU A 4 -30.91 -6.20 -40.64
CA GLU A 4 -29.67 -6.79 -40.07
C GLU A 4 -28.73 -5.79 -39.33
N THR A 5 -29.21 -4.70 -38.75
CA THR A 5 -28.31 -3.64 -38.22
C THR A 5 -28.57 -3.13 -36.80
N ASP A 6 -29.17 -3.94 -35.91
CA ASP A 6 -29.26 -3.59 -34.48
C ASP A 6 -28.18 -4.28 -33.63
N VAL A 7 -26.92 -4.15 -34.04
CA VAL A 7 -25.77 -4.49 -33.18
C VAL A 7 -25.37 -3.24 -32.39
N ILE A 8 -25.78 -3.19 -31.12
CA ILE A 8 -25.41 -2.11 -30.19
C ILE A 8 -23.92 -2.25 -29.84
N TYR A 9 -23.06 -1.44 -30.48
CA TYR A 9 -21.64 -1.34 -30.11
C TYR A 9 -21.49 -0.58 -28.79
N ILE A 10 -21.50 -1.32 -27.67
CA ILE A 10 -21.13 -0.76 -26.37
C ILE A 10 -19.60 -0.62 -26.34
N HIS A 11 -19.08 0.52 -26.81
CA HIS A 11 -17.69 0.87 -26.55
C HIS A 11 -17.55 1.26 -25.06
N PRO A 12 -16.79 0.51 -24.24
CA PRO A 12 -16.54 0.93 -22.86
C PRO A 12 -15.69 2.20 -22.90
N GLN A 13 -16.32 3.35 -22.60
CA GLN A 13 -15.64 4.63 -22.49
C GLN A 13 -14.59 4.52 -21.37
N LYS A 14 -13.30 4.43 -21.74
CA LYS A 14 -12.21 4.31 -20.76
C LYS A 14 -12.11 5.60 -19.94
N ARG A 15 -12.60 5.57 -18.70
CA ARG A 15 -12.56 6.72 -17.80
C ARG A 15 -11.11 7.07 -17.46
N ILE A 16 -10.62 8.20 -17.96
CA ILE A 16 -9.24 8.65 -17.73
C ILE A 16 -9.18 9.33 -16.36
N VAL A 17 -8.60 8.66 -15.38
CA VAL A 17 -8.37 9.23 -14.04
C VAL A 17 -7.06 10.02 -14.03
N SER A 18 -7.12 11.26 -13.52
CA SER A 18 -5.94 12.12 -13.37
C SER A 18 -4.88 11.47 -12.47
N GLN A 19 -3.60 11.62 -12.86
CA GLN A 19 -2.46 11.11 -12.09
C GLN A 19 -2.44 11.66 -10.66
N LYS A 20 -2.77 12.94 -10.47
CA LYS A 20 -2.87 13.56 -9.13
C LYS A 20 -3.86 12.82 -8.23
N ARG A 21 -5.01 12.40 -8.78
CA ARG A 21 -6.01 11.64 -8.02
C ARG A 21 -5.50 10.25 -7.63
N LYS A 22 -4.81 9.56 -8.54
CA LYS A 22 -4.21 8.23 -8.24
C LYS A 22 -3.20 8.31 -7.10
N TYR A 23 -2.29 9.28 -7.16
CA TYR A 23 -1.33 9.54 -6.09
C TYR A 23 -2.03 9.92 -4.78
N PHE A 24 -3.06 10.78 -4.85
CA PHE A 24 -3.85 11.14 -3.69
C PHE A 24 -4.52 9.94 -3.03
N TYR A 25 -5.15 9.03 -3.80
CA TYR A 25 -5.76 7.82 -3.25
C TYR A 25 -4.75 6.93 -2.54
N LEU A 26 -3.59 6.66 -3.15
CA LEU A 26 -2.57 5.82 -2.54
C LEU A 26 -1.94 6.48 -1.31
N GLY A 27 -1.68 7.79 -1.37
CA GLY A 27 -1.22 8.56 -0.21
C GLY A 27 -2.22 8.52 0.94
N PHE A 28 -3.51 8.73 0.63
CA PHE A 28 -4.59 8.64 1.59
C PHE A 28 -4.67 7.25 2.24
N THR A 29 -4.53 6.16 1.47
CA THR A 29 -4.51 4.80 2.04
C THR A 29 -3.36 4.59 3.03
N GLY A 30 -2.17 5.12 2.73
CA GLY A 30 -1.02 5.04 3.65
C GLY A 30 -1.25 5.84 4.93
N VAL A 31 -1.76 7.08 4.83
CA VAL A 31 -2.11 7.91 5.99
C VAL A 31 -3.20 7.25 6.83
N PHE A 32 -4.21 6.67 6.19
CA PHE A 32 -5.32 5.99 6.87
C PHE A 32 -4.82 4.82 7.73
N PHE A 33 -3.96 3.95 7.18
CA PHE A 33 -3.38 2.86 7.96
C PHE A 33 -2.48 3.35 9.09
N LEU A 34 -1.67 4.38 8.84
CA LEU A 34 -0.82 4.96 9.87
C LEU A 34 -1.65 5.54 11.02
N PHE A 35 -2.76 6.21 10.71
CA PHE A 35 -3.66 6.77 11.70
C PHE A 35 -4.36 5.69 12.54
N ILE A 36 -4.84 4.61 11.90
CA ILE A 36 -5.40 3.45 12.63
C ILE A 36 -4.37 2.90 13.61
N GLY A 37 -3.14 2.68 13.16
CA GLY A 37 -2.10 2.10 14.01
C GLY A 37 -1.75 2.98 15.22
N LEU A 38 -1.66 4.29 15.01
CA LEU A 38 -1.41 5.26 16.09
C LEU A 38 -2.54 5.34 17.12
N LEU A 39 -3.80 5.16 16.70
CA LEU A 39 -4.96 5.20 17.61
C LEU A 39 -5.22 3.89 18.36
N SER A 40 -4.64 2.77 17.91
CA SER A 40 -5.02 1.44 18.41
C SER A 40 -4.45 1.11 19.79
N ASN A 41 -3.24 1.58 20.10
CA ASN A 41 -2.49 1.19 21.30
C ASN A 41 -1.73 2.39 21.88
N THR A 42 -1.16 2.22 23.08
CA THR A 42 -0.31 3.27 23.66
C THR A 42 0.92 3.53 22.77
N PRO A 43 1.40 4.79 22.68
CA PRO A 43 2.58 5.10 21.87
C PRO A 43 3.82 4.29 22.25
N THR A 44 3.96 3.92 23.53
CA THR A 44 5.07 3.11 24.04
C THR A 44 5.02 1.67 23.52
N ASP A 45 3.84 1.03 23.56
CA ASP A 45 3.67 -0.32 23.06
C ASP A 45 3.88 -0.34 21.54
N ASN A 46 3.30 0.63 20.84
CA ASN A 46 3.46 0.78 19.40
C ASN A 46 4.92 0.92 18.97
N TRP A 47 5.71 1.68 19.72
CA TRP A 47 7.13 1.85 19.46
C TRP A 47 7.92 0.55 19.70
N SER A 48 7.67 -0.12 20.83
CA SER A 48 8.32 -1.40 21.13
C SER A 48 7.99 -2.48 20.11
N GLY A 49 6.72 -2.61 19.70
CA GLY A 49 6.29 -3.57 18.70
C GLY A 49 6.88 -3.28 17.31
N LEU A 50 7.02 -1.99 16.96
CA LEU A 50 7.66 -1.59 15.70
C LEU A 50 9.15 -1.93 15.70
N LEU A 51 9.85 -1.72 16.81
CA LEU A 51 11.25 -2.15 16.97
C LEU A 51 11.40 -3.66 16.85
N THR A 52 10.48 -4.42 17.44
CA THR A 52 10.44 -5.89 17.29
C THR A 52 10.24 -6.29 15.84
N ILE A 53 9.31 -5.65 15.10
CA ILE A 53 9.09 -5.89 13.67
C ILE A 53 10.35 -5.57 12.84
N LEU A 54 11.07 -4.51 13.18
CA LEU A 54 12.27 -4.08 12.45
C LEU A 54 13.47 -5.02 12.66
N THR A 55 13.63 -5.55 13.87
CA THR A 55 14.77 -6.37 14.27
C THR A 55 14.54 -7.87 14.07
N SER A 56 13.29 -8.29 13.93
CA SER A 56 12.96 -9.70 13.72
C SER A 56 13.24 -10.15 12.28
N PRO A 57 13.67 -11.42 12.10
CA PRO A 57 13.84 -12.00 10.78
C PRO A 57 12.51 -11.97 10.03
N SER A 58 12.53 -11.31 8.87
CA SER A 58 11.35 -11.03 8.07
C SER A 58 11.20 -12.10 7.00
N ASN A 59 10.50 -13.19 7.34
CA ASN A 59 10.08 -14.22 6.39
C ASN A 59 8.69 -13.88 5.86
N LEU A 60 8.36 -14.35 4.65
CA LEU A 60 7.06 -14.06 4.01
C LEU A 60 5.85 -14.52 4.84
N LEU A 61 6.01 -15.56 5.66
CA LEU A 61 4.97 -16.09 6.55
C LEU A 61 4.99 -15.46 7.96
N THR A 62 5.88 -14.50 8.23
CA THR A 62 5.93 -13.81 9.53
C THR A 62 4.74 -12.87 9.64
N ASP A 63 3.81 -13.19 10.54
CA ASP A 63 2.66 -12.35 10.86
C ASP A 63 3.06 -11.22 11.83
N TYR A 64 3.02 -9.97 11.35
CA TYR A 64 3.36 -8.81 12.18
C TYR A 64 2.27 -8.43 13.18
N PHE A 65 1.03 -8.89 13.02
CA PHE A 65 0.01 -8.74 14.06
C PHE A 65 0.38 -9.55 15.30
N ALA A 66 0.81 -10.79 15.10
CA ALA A 66 1.25 -11.66 16.19
C ALA A 66 2.59 -11.22 16.79
N LEU A 67 3.50 -10.68 15.96
CA LEU A 67 4.86 -10.33 16.37
C LEU A 67 4.97 -8.96 17.06
N GLY A 68 4.37 -7.91 16.47
CA GLY A 68 4.49 -6.53 16.95
C GLY A 68 3.19 -5.95 17.50
N GLY A 69 2.08 -6.70 17.42
CA GLY A 69 0.76 -6.21 17.81
C GLY A 69 0.05 -5.43 16.72
N PHE A 70 -1.24 -5.19 16.95
CA PHE A 70 -2.14 -4.56 15.97
C PHE A 70 -1.68 -3.16 15.55
N GLY A 71 -1.45 -2.26 16.52
CA GLY A 71 -1.05 -0.89 16.22
C GLY A 71 0.28 -0.79 15.45
N SER A 72 1.31 -1.51 15.89
CA SER A 72 2.63 -1.50 15.23
C SER A 72 2.60 -2.07 13.81
N ALA A 73 1.80 -3.11 13.55
CA ALA A 73 1.64 -3.67 12.21
C ALA A 73 1.04 -2.64 11.24
N PHE A 74 -0.02 -1.93 11.66
CA PHE A 74 -0.65 -0.87 10.86
C PHE A 74 0.28 0.33 10.64
N ILE A 75 1.07 0.71 11.65
CA ILE A 75 2.09 1.75 11.51
C ILE A 75 3.13 1.35 10.46
N ASN A 76 3.64 0.11 10.50
CA ASN A 76 4.59 -0.41 9.51
C ASN A 76 4.02 -0.32 8.09
N VAL A 77 2.79 -0.79 7.88
CA VAL A 77 2.11 -0.72 6.58
C VAL A 77 1.92 0.69 6.08
N GLY A 78 1.46 1.60 6.95
CA GLY A 78 1.29 3.01 6.62
C GLY A 78 2.60 3.64 6.15
N ILE A 79 3.70 3.41 6.89
CA ILE A 79 5.03 3.91 6.55
C ILE A 79 5.52 3.37 5.20
N LEU A 80 5.48 2.05 4.98
CA LEU A 80 5.96 1.45 3.72
C LEU A 80 5.11 1.89 2.52
N THR A 81 3.80 2.03 2.70
CA THR A 81 2.90 2.53 1.65
C THR A 81 3.24 3.96 1.28
N LEU A 82 3.39 4.84 2.28
CA LEU A 82 3.75 6.24 2.05
C LEU A 82 5.11 6.39 1.39
N LEU A 83 6.10 5.59 1.80
CA LEU A 83 7.42 5.56 1.16
C LEU A 83 7.33 5.12 -0.29
N SER A 84 6.59 4.05 -0.58
CA SER A 84 6.40 3.55 -1.95
C SER A 84 5.76 4.61 -2.85
N VAL A 85 4.75 5.32 -2.34
CA VAL A 85 4.10 6.43 -3.04
C VAL A 85 5.05 7.61 -3.22
N LEU A 86 5.80 7.97 -2.18
CA LEU A 86 6.77 9.07 -2.22
C LEU A 86 7.88 8.82 -3.25
N LEU A 87 8.40 7.59 -3.31
CA LEU A 87 9.40 7.19 -4.30
C LEU A 87 8.84 7.28 -5.72
N ALA A 88 7.66 6.69 -5.97
CA ALA A 88 7.01 6.78 -7.28
C ALA A 88 6.78 8.25 -7.70
N TYR A 89 6.35 9.10 -6.75
CA TYR A 89 6.13 10.52 -7.00
C TYR A 89 7.44 11.26 -7.30
N ARG A 90 8.50 11.04 -6.52
CA ARG A 90 9.82 11.67 -6.70
C ARG A 90 10.44 11.31 -8.04
N HIS A 91 10.30 10.07 -8.47
CA HIS A 91 10.76 9.60 -9.78
C HIS A 91 9.81 9.96 -10.93
N LYS A 92 8.74 10.72 -10.67
CA LYS A 92 7.74 11.18 -11.66
C LYS A 92 7.15 10.02 -12.47
N VAL A 93 6.97 8.87 -11.82
CA VAL A 93 6.49 7.66 -12.47
C VAL A 93 5.01 7.83 -12.85
N ILE A 94 4.63 7.36 -14.04
CA ILE A 94 3.23 7.37 -14.48
C ILE A 94 2.51 6.17 -13.84
N LEU A 95 1.48 6.43 -13.02
CA LEU A 95 0.71 5.36 -12.39
C LEU A 95 -0.22 4.70 -13.42
N ASN A 96 0.28 3.59 -13.94
CA ASN A 96 -0.44 2.66 -14.80
C ASN A 96 -1.07 1.54 -13.95
N GLY A 97 -1.93 0.71 -14.52
CA GLY A 97 -2.53 -0.43 -13.80
C GLY A 97 -1.52 -1.30 -13.06
N PRO A 98 -0.42 -1.74 -13.69
CA PRO A 98 0.60 -2.56 -13.03
C PRO A 98 1.32 -1.86 -11.87
N LEU A 99 1.65 -0.57 -12.01
CA LEU A 99 2.31 0.20 -10.94
C LEU A 99 1.38 0.51 -9.77
N PHE A 100 0.11 0.75 -10.07
CA PHE A 100 -0.90 0.90 -9.04
C PHE A 100 -1.06 -0.42 -8.26
N ALA A 101 -1.13 -1.55 -8.97
CA ALA A 101 -1.17 -2.86 -8.36
C ALA A 101 0.10 -3.17 -7.56
N SER A 102 1.30 -2.82 -8.05
CA SER A 102 2.55 -3.07 -7.33
C SER A 102 2.61 -2.32 -6.00
N ILE A 103 2.14 -1.07 -5.94
CA ILE A 103 2.08 -0.32 -4.68
C ILE A 103 1.10 -0.99 -3.72
N LEU A 104 -0.08 -1.42 -4.19
CA LEU A 104 -1.03 -2.16 -3.36
C LEU A 104 -0.47 -3.51 -2.87
N THR A 105 0.31 -4.20 -3.70
CA THR A 105 1.00 -5.43 -3.32
C THR A 105 2.04 -5.18 -2.24
N VAL A 106 2.80 -4.08 -2.34
CA VAL A 106 3.73 -3.66 -1.27
C VAL A 106 2.94 -3.35 0.00
N THR A 107 1.84 -2.62 -0.07
CA THR A 107 0.96 -2.35 1.08
C THR A 107 0.47 -3.64 1.73
N GLY A 108 -0.03 -4.60 0.96
CA GLY A 108 -0.51 -5.89 1.48
C GLY A 108 0.60 -6.74 2.12
N PHE A 109 1.74 -6.89 1.45
CA PHE A 109 2.87 -7.62 2.02
C PHE A 109 3.55 -6.89 3.17
N SER A 110 3.32 -5.59 3.36
CA SER A 110 3.86 -4.89 4.54
C SER A 110 3.22 -5.36 5.85
N PHE A 111 2.09 -6.09 5.80
CA PHE A 111 1.54 -6.80 6.96
C PHE A 111 2.33 -8.08 7.28
N PHE A 112 3.10 -8.60 6.32
CA PHE A 112 3.74 -9.92 6.38
C PHE A 112 5.19 -9.85 5.92
N GLY A 113 6.14 -9.91 6.86
CA GLY A 113 7.54 -10.13 6.48
C GLY A 113 8.18 -9.02 5.62
N LYS A 114 7.59 -7.83 5.52
CA LYS A 114 8.24 -6.65 4.94
C LYS A 114 8.27 -5.47 5.90
N ASN A 115 9.45 -5.12 6.35
CA ASN A 115 9.70 -3.94 7.15
C ASN A 115 10.56 -2.92 6.39
N PHE A 116 10.70 -1.72 6.96
CA PHE A 116 11.48 -0.63 6.37
C PHE A 116 12.93 -1.04 6.09
N TYR A 117 13.56 -1.74 7.04
CA TYR A 117 14.97 -2.13 6.97
C TYR A 117 15.24 -3.16 5.86
N ASN A 118 14.38 -4.15 5.68
CA ASN A 118 14.47 -5.15 4.62
C ASN A 118 14.18 -4.53 3.23
N SER A 119 13.27 -3.55 3.18
CA SER A 119 12.87 -2.92 1.92
C SER A 119 13.88 -1.90 1.38
N ILE A 120 14.75 -1.35 2.24
CA ILE A 120 15.73 -0.34 1.82
C ILE A 120 16.83 -0.90 0.92
N SER A 121 17.14 -2.20 1.04
CA SER A 121 18.15 -2.85 0.20
C SER A 121 17.68 -3.11 -1.24
N ILE A 122 16.38 -2.91 -1.51
CA ILE A 122 15.76 -3.09 -2.82
C ILE A 122 15.52 -1.73 -3.52
N ILE A 123 15.54 -0.63 -2.74
CA ILE A 123 15.29 0.75 -3.22
C ILE A 123 16.55 1.38 -3.81
#